data_AF-A0A3A8QHV3-F1
#
_entry.id   AF-A0A3A8QHV3-F1
#
_cell.length_a   1.000
_cell.length_b   1.000
_cell.length_c   1.000
_cell.angle_alpha   90.00
_cell.angle_beta   90.00
_cell.angle_gamma   90.00
#
_symmetry.space_group_name_H-M   'P 1'
#
loop_
_entity.id
_entity.type
_entity.pdbx_description
1 polymer ?
#
loop_
_entity_poly.entity_id
_entity_poly.type
_entity_poly.pdbx_seq_one_letter_code
_entity_poly.pdbx_strand_id
1 'polypeptide(L)'
;MNPLKALLAVATLSGCAYRAPIVVQAPQCAPDMAMQPCASPVSIREGSTFSELLSQYLIDRQSLQSCALDQEYLRKVIAACNTVVKEHNQKAMLQAER
;
A
#
# COMPACT_ATOMS: atom_id res chain seq x y z
N MET A 1 -42.80 31.99 -35.27
CA MET A 1 -41.55 31.36 -34.78
C MET A 1 -41.29 30.12 -35.62
N ASN A 2 -40.21 30.10 -36.40
CA ASN A 2 -39.97 29.01 -37.37
C ASN A 2 -39.60 27.70 -36.66
N PRO A 3 -40.36 26.61 -36.84
CA PRO A 3 -40.09 25.32 -36.19
C PRO A 3 -38.73 24.73 -36.59
N LEU A 4 -38.21 25.14 -37.75
CA LEU A 4 -36.88 24.77 -38.25
C LEU A 4 -35.73 25.25 -37.33
N LYS A 5 -35.88 26.42 -36.69
CA LYS A 5 -34.86 26.94 -35.76
C LYS A 5 -34.85 26.20 -34.42
N ALA A 6 -36.00 25.68 -33.99
CA ALA A 6 -36.11 24.91 -32.76
C ALA A 6 -35.47 23.52 -32.92
N LEU A 7 -35.63 22.86 -34.09
CA LEU A 7 -35.02 21.56 -34.34
C LEU A 7 -33.48 21.60 -34.44
N LEU A 8 -32.92 22.64 -35.06
CA LEU A 8 -31.46 22.79 -35.15
C LEU A 8 -30.80 23.01 -33.77
N ALA A 9 -31.48 23.72 -32.86
CA ALA A 9 -30.98 23.96 -31.51
C ALA A 9 -30.92 22.66 -30.68
N VAL A 10 -31.88 21.74 -30.87
CA VAL A 10 -31.91 20.46 -30.15
C VAL A 10 -30.84 19.50 -30.68
N ALA A 11 -30.54 19.53 -31.98
CA ALA A 11 -29.49 18.71 -32.59
C ALA A 11 -28.06 19.09 -32.13
N THR A 12 -27.84 20.35 -31.73
CA THR A 12 -26.54 20.79 -31.17
C THR A 12 -26.33 20.41 -29.71
N LEU A 13 -27.40 20.05 -28.98
CA LEU A 13 -27.35 19.66 -27.57
C LEU A 13 -27.12 18.16 -27.35
N SER A 14 -27.38 17.31 -28.37
CA SER A 14 -27.14 15.87 -28.29
C SER A 14 -25.66 15.45 -28.44
N GLY A 15 -24.74 16.40 -28.61
CA GLY A 15 -23.31 16.15 -28.76
C GLY A 15 -22.51 16.09 -27.44
N CYS A 16 -23.07 16.59 -26.33
CA CYS A 16 -22.38 16.61 -25.04
C CYS A 16 -22.66 15.35 -24.23
N ALA A 17 -22.42 14.17 -24.81
CA ALA A 17 -22.24 12.96 -24.01
C ALA A 17 -20.85 13.02 -23.36
N TYR A 18 -20.68 13.91 -22.38
CA TYR A 18 -19.46 14.02 -21.59
C TYR A 18 -19.31 12.74 -20.76
N ARG A 19 -18.59 11.75 -21.29
CA ARG A 19 -18.11 10.62 -20.50
C ARG A 19 -16.91 11.12 -19.70
N ALA A 20 -17.16 11.57 -18.48
CA ALA A 20 -16.07 11.82 -17.55
C ALA A 20 -15.26 10.52 -17.39
N PRO A 21 -13.93 10.54 -17.63
CA PRO A 21 -13.12 9.35 -17.41
C PRO A 21 -13.18 8.99 -15.93
N ILE A 22 -13.71 7.81 -15.61
CA ILE A 22 -13.68 7.28 -14.25
C ILE A 22 -12.23 6.85 -13.97
N VAL A 23 -11.48 7.73 -13.32
CA VAL A 23 -10.12 7.44 -12.88
C VAL A 23 -10.19 6.64 -11.58
N VAL A 24 -9.91 5.35 -11.66
CA VAL A 24 -9.81 4.50 -10.46
C VAL A 24 -8.41 4.63 -9.90
N GLN A 25 -8.27 5.24 -8.72
CA GLN A 25 -6.98 5.28 -8.03
C GLN A 25 -6.63 3.89 -7.50
N ALA A 26 -5.35 3.52 -7.60
CA ALA A 26 -4.87 2.28 -7.01
C ALA A 26 -4.96 2.34 -5.47
N PRO A 27 -5.36 1.24 -4.81
CA PRO A 27 -5.41 1.17 -3.36
C PRO A 27 -4.01 1.35 -2.75
N GLN A 28 -3.97 1.98 -1.57
CA GLN A 28 -2.73 2.20 -0.83
C GLN A 28 -2.16 0.89 -0.29
N CYS A 29 -0.85 0.79 -0.23
CA CYS A 29 -0.17 -0.36 0.36
C CYS A 29 -0.34 -0.29 1.88
N ALA A 30 -1.11 -1.20 2.49
CA ALA A 30 -1.39 -1.17 3.92
C ALA A 30 -0.18 -1.70 4.74
N PRO A 31 0.51 -0.85 5.53
CA PRO A 31 1.64 -1.29 6.34
C PRO A 31 1.22 -1.96 7.64
N ASP A 32 0.04 -1.58 8.17
CA ASP A 32 -0.38 -1.87 9.55
C ASP A 32 -0.69 -3.35 9.80
N MET A 33 -1.04 -4.11 8.75
CA MET A 33 -1.31 -5.55 8.89
C MET A 33 -0.07 -6.42 8.69
N ALA A 34 1.02 -5.87 8.13
CA ALA A 34 2.20 -6.66 7.79
C ALA A 34 3.31 -6.55 8.84
N MET A 35 3.38 -5.46 9.61
CA MET A 35 4.41 -5.28 10.64
C MET A 35 4.01 -6.00 11.93
N GLN A 36 4.25 -7.30 11.99
CA GLN A 36 4.24 -8.01 13.26
C GLN A 36 5.44 -7.55 14.13
N PRO A 37 5.23 -7.29 15.42
CA PRO A 37 6.33 -7.01 16.32
C PRO A 37 7.23 -8.24 16.46
N CYS A 38 8.53 -8.02 16.68
CA CYS A 38 9.43 -9.11 17.01
C CYS A 38 8.97 -9.83 18.28
N ALA A 39 9.20 -11.14 18.35
CA ALA A 39 8.95 -11.89 19.57
C ALA A 39 9.71 -11.29 20.75
N SER A 40 9.03 -11.16 21.89
CA SER A 40 9.67 -10.71 23.12
C SER A 40 10.72 -11.74 23.57
N PRO A 41 11.83 -11.29 24.18
CA PRO A 41 12.81 -12.18 24.80
C PRO A 41 12.15 -13.11 25.81
N VAL A 42 12.69 -14.31 25.97
CA VAL A 42 12.14 -15.29 26.91
C VAL A 42 12.51 -14.90 28.34
N SER A 43 11.55 -15.06 29.25
CA SER A 43 11.78 -14.81 30.67
C SER A 43 12.80 -15.79 31.25
N ILE A 44 13.81 -15.26 31.93
CA ILE A 44 14.79 -16.05 32.67
C ILE A 44 14.15 -16.52 33.98
N ARG A 45 14.15 -17.84 34.22
CA ARG A 45 13.64 -18.43 35.47
C ARG A 45 14.71 -18.36 36.56
N GLU A 46 14.29 -18.08 37.79
CA GLU A 46 15.17 -18.26 38.95
C GLU A 46 15.64 -19.71 39.06
N GLY A 47 16.91 -19.89 39.40
CA GLY A 47 17.55 -21.22 39.48
C GLY A 47 18.06 -21.76 38.14
N SER A 48 17.94 -21.01 37.03
CA SER A 48 18.51 -21.43 35.74
C SER A 48 20.04 -21.60 35.83
N THR A 49 20.53 -22.70 35.27
CA THR A 49 21.96 -22.96 35.14
C THR A 49 22.58 -22.04 34.10
N PHE A 50 23.91 -21.85 34.17
CA PHE A 50 24.63 -21.05 33.18
C PHE A 50 24.44 -21.56 31.74
N SER A 51 24.40 -22.88 31.55
CA SER A 51 24.20 -23.48 30.23
C SER A 51 22.82 -23.15 29.65
N GLU A 52 21.78 -23.18 30.49
CA GLU A 52 20.42 -22.83 30.08
C GLU A 52 20.34 -21.35 29.70
N LEU A 53 20.94 -20.46 30.49
CA LEU A 53 21.02 -19.03 30.19
C LEU A 53 21.72 -18.76 28.85
N LEU A 54 22.85 -19.41 28.61
CA LEU A 54 23.59 -19.25 27.37
C LEU A 54 22.79 -19.74 26.16
N SER A 55 22.11 -20.88 26.29
CA SER A 55 21.25 -21.40 25.22
C SER A 55 20.10 -20.44 24.90
N GLN A 56 19.44 -19.90 25.93
CA GLN A 56 18.34 -18.95 25.76
C GLN A 56 18.82 -17.65 25.10
N TYR A 57 19.97 -17.13 25.53
CA TYR A 57 20.58 -15.95 24.91
C TYR A 57 20.84 -16.13 23.42
N LEU A 58 21.35 -17.29 23.00
CA LEU A 58 21.62 -17.58 21.59
C LEU A 58 20.34 -17.64 20.77
N ILE A 59 19.29 -18.28 21.30
CA ILE A 59 17.97 -18.38 20.66
C ILE A 59 17.37 -16.98 20.50
N ASP A 60 17.34 -16.19 21.56
CA ASP A 60 16.78 -14.84 21.55
C ASP A 60 17.53 -13.94 20.55
N ARG A 61 18.88 -14.02 20.55
CA ARG A 61 19.70 -13.28 19.59
C ARG A 61 19.37 -13.67 18.15
N GLN A 62 19.27 -14.97 17.85
CA GLN A 62 18.95 -15.44 16.50
C GLN A 62 17.56 -14.99 16.06
N SER A 63 16.57 -15.08 16.96
CA SER A 63 15.20 -14.62 16.73
C SER A 63 15.15 -13.12 16.40
N LEU A 64 15.84 -12.30 17.20
CA LEU A 64 15.90 -10.85 16.96
C LEU A 64 16.60 -10.51 15.64
N GLN A 65 17.66 -11.23 15.28
CA GLN A 65 18.34 -11.06 14.00
C GLN A 65 17.42 -11.39 12.81
N SER A 66 16.68 -12.50 12.88
CA SER A 66 15.72 -12.86 11.84
C SER A 66 14.63 -11.80 11.70
N CYS A 67 14.05 -11.37 12.82
CA CYS A 67 13.01 -10.35 12.80
C CYS A 67 13.50 -9.03 12.19
N ALA A 68 14.73 -8.61 12.49
CA ALA A 68 15.30 -7.40 11.91
C ALA A 68 15.39 -7.48 10.37
N LEU A 69 15.76 -8.65 9.83
CA LEU A 69 15.81 -8.88 8.39
C LEU A 69 14.41 -8.84 7.77
N ASP A 70 13.43 -9.48 8.39
CA ASP A 70 12.04 -9.50 7.93
C ASP A 70 11.44 -8.09 7.93
N GLN A 71 11.69 -7.30 8.98
CA GLN A 71 11.26 -5.90 9.04
C GLN A 71 11.93 -5.04 7.98
N GLU A 72 13.22 -5.24 7.71
CA GLU A 72 13.91 -4.51 6.64
C GLU A 72 13.33 -4.88 5.27
N TYR A 73 13.11 -6.17 5.01
CA TYR A 73 12.49 -6.65 3.78
C TYR A 73 11.09 -6.05 3.59
N LEU A 74 10.26 -6.10 4.62
CA LEU A 74 8.92 -5.56 4.58
C LEU A 74 8.92 -4.04 4.30
N ARG A 75 9.83 -3.29 4.93
CA ARG A 75 10.01 -1.86 4.65
C ARG A 75 10.35 -1.61 3.17
N LYS A 76 11.22 -2.43 2.58
CA LYS A 76 11.58 -2.34 1.15
C LYS A 76 10.37 -2.64 0.25
N VAL A 77 9.60 -3.68 0.55
CA VAL A 77 8.41 -4.06 -0.22
C VAL A 77 7.34 -2.97 -0.15
N ILE A 78 7.06 -2.42 1.03
CA ILE A 78 6.09 -1.32 1.20
C ILE A 78 6.55 -0.08 0.41
N ALA A 79 7.83 0.28 0.50
CA ALA A 79 8.38 1.40 -0.26
C ALA A 79 8.23 1.19 -1.78
N ALA A 80 8.55 0.00 -2.28
CA ALA A 80 8.39 -0.35 -3.69
C ALA A 80 6.93 -0.29 -4.13
N CYS A 81 6.02 -0.86 -3.33
CA CYS A 81 4.59 -0.82 -3.58
C CYS A 81 4.07 0.62 -3.67
N ASN A 82 4.44 1.48 -2.72
CA ASN A 82 4.04 2.89 -2.71
C ASN A 82 4.55 3.65 -3.94
N THR A 83 5.76 3.34 -4.41
CA THR A 83 6.28 3.91 -5.67
C THR A 83 5.41 3.52 -6.86
N VAL A 84 5.06 2.24 -7.00
CA VAL A 84 4.21 1.75 -8.10
C VAL A 84 2.81 2.37 -8.06
N VAL A 85 2.20 2.47 -6.87
CA VAL A 85 0.89 3.12 -6.68
C VAL A 85 0.96 4.60 -7.08
N LYS A 86 2.02 5.31 -6.66
CA LYS A 86 2.22 6.71 -7.02
C LYS A 86 2.34 6.90 -8.53
N GLU A 87 3.16 6.09 -9.19
CA GLU A 87 3.33 6.15 -10.65
C GLU A 87 2.03 5.82 -11.40
N HIS A 88 1.28 4.82 -10.94
CA HIS A 88 -0.01 4.47 -11.51
C HIS A 88 -0.99 5.64 -11.39
N ASN A 89 -1.13 6.21 -10.20
CA ASN A 89 -2.04 7.32 -9.94
C ASN A 89 -1.64 8.57 -10.73
N GLN A 90 -0.34 8.87 -10.86
CA GLN A 90 0.15 9.97 -11.71
C GLN A 90 -0.23 9.77 -13.18
N LYS A 91 -0.03 8.56 -13.73
CA LYS A 91 -0.43 8.24 -15.11
C LYS A 91 -1.93 8.38 -15.30
N ALA A 92 -2.72 7.93 -14.33
CA ALA A 92 -4.17 7.99 -14.37
C ALA A 92 -4.68 9.45 -14.35
N MET A 93 -4.03 10.34 -13.59
CA MET A 93 -4.33 11.78 -13.61
C MET A 93 -4.00 12.43 -14.97
N LEU A 94 -2.83 12.12 -15.56
CA LEU A 94 -2.45 12.64 -16.88
C LEU A 94 -3.36 12.16 -18.03
N GLN A 95 -4.10 11.07 -17.82
CA GLN A 95 -5.12 10.58 -18.74
C GLN A 95 -6.49 11.23 -18.51
N ALA A 96 -6.74 11.76 -17.31
CA ALA A 96 -7.97 12.46 -16.95
C ALA A 96 -8.01 13.90 -17.49
N GLU A 97 -6.83 14.51 -17.67
CA GLU A 97 -6.67 15.89 -18.16
C GLU A 97 -6.60 16.02 -19.70
N ARG A 98 -6.61 14.89 -20.42
CA ARG A 98 -6.64 14.83 -21.90
C ARG A 98 -8.04 14.55 -22.40
#